data_AF-A0A972RLE1-F1
#
_entry.id   AF-A0A972RLE1-F1
#
_cell.length_a   1.000
_cell.length_b   1.000
_cell.length_c   1.000
_cell.angle_alpha   90.00
_cell.angle_beta   90.00
_cell.angle_gamma   90.00
#
_symmetry.space_group_name_H-M   'P 1'
#
loop_
_entity.id
_entity.type
_entity.pdbx_description
1 polymer ?
#
loop_
_entity_poly.entity_id
_entity_poly.type
_entity_poly.pdbx_seq_one_letter_code
_entity_poly.pdbx_strand_id
1 'polypeptide(L)' 'MKLTETEKQTLRQGEPLRFEDEDVRCVVLRADLFDRYRKLFDETLPSEVTTTLVDETMTDADANDPLLASYQKYKS' A
#
# COMPACT_ATOMS: atom_id res chain seq x y z
N MET A 1 -5.29 10.52 18.63
CA MET A 1 -6.02 11.41 17.72
C MET A 1 -7.50 11.42 18.08
N LYS A 2 -8.15 12.58 18.18
CA LYS A 2 -9.57 12.69 18.54
C LYS A 2 -10.32 13.31 17.37
N LEU A 3 -11.26 12.57 16.79
CA LEU A 3 -12.05 13.03 15.65
C LEU A 3 -13.04 14.12 16.08
N THR A 4 -13.18 15.13 15.22
CA THR A 4 -14.23 16.14 15.29
C THR A 4 -15.61 15.52 15.01
N GLU A 5 -16.70 16.20 15.39
CA GLU A 5 -18.04 15.69 15.10
C GLU A 5 -18.34 15.62 13.60
N THR A 6 -17.81 16.55 12.81
CA THR A 6 -17.95 16.52 11.35
C THR A 6 -17.30 15.27 10.76
N GLU A 7 -16.07 14.95 11.17
CA GLU A 7 -15.36 13.74 10.75
C GLU A 7 -16.08 12.46 11.16
N LYS A 8 -16.64 12.41 12.38
CA LYS A 8 -17.48 11.28 12.80
C LYS A 8 -18.72 11.13 11.93
N GLN A 9 -19.32 12.23 11.50
CA GLN A 9 -20.49 12.21 10.64
C GLN A 9 -20.16 11.75 9.22
N THR A 10 -19.03 12.19 8.66
CA THR A 10 -18.48 11.68 7.39
C THR A 10 -18.26 10.18 7.44
N LEU A 11 -17.63 9.68 8.52
CA LEU A 11 -17.46 8.23 8.71
C LEU A 11 -18.79 7.50 8.83
N ARG A 12 -19.80 8.07 9.51
CA ARG A 12 -21.14 7.47 9.60
C ARG A 12 -21.82 7.34 8.24
N GLN A 13 -21.59 8.29 7.34
CA GLN A 13 -22.06 8.26 5.94
C GLN A 13 -21.31 7.22 5.09
N GLY A 14 -20.26 6.61 5.63
CA GLY A 14 -19.46 5.58 4.95
C GLY A 14 -18.33 6.15 4.11
N GLU A 15 -18.08 7.46 4.20
CA GLU A 15 -16.99 8.11 3.48
C GLU A 15 -15.66 7.98 4.26
N PRO A 16 -14.56 7.67 3.56
CA PRO A 16 -13.24 7.56 4.19
C PRO A 16 -12.66 8.94 4.49
N LEU A 17 -11.96 9.07 5.61
CA LEU A 17 -11.17 10.26 5.93
C LEU A 17 -9.70 10.01 5.65
N ARG A 18 -9.02 11.01 5.07
CA ARG A 18 -7.58 10.95 4.81
C ARG A 18 -6.88 11.96 5.69
N PHE A 19 -5.83 11.52 6.36
CA PHE A 19 -4.96 12.36 7.16
C PHE A 19 -3.53 12.18 6.67
N GLU A 20 -2.85 13.29 6.52
CA GLU A 20 -1.42 13.33 6.21
C GLU A 20 -0.75 14.08 7.35
N ASP A 21 0.15 13.38 8.05
CA ASP A 21 0.95 13.97 9.11
C ASP A 21 2.41 13.63 8.84
N GLU A 22 3.21 14.65 8.52
CA GLU A 22 4.63 14.61 8.14
C GLU A 22 5.03 13.43 7.23
N ASP A 23 5.29 12.25 7.79
CA ASP A 23 5.71 11.03 7.07
C ASP A 23 4.68 9.90 7.04
N VAL A 24 3.49 10.11 7.62
CA VAL A 24 2.43 9.10 7.74
C VAL A 24 1.17 9.55 7.02
N ARG A 25 0.84 8.84 5.93
CA ARG A 25 -0.46 8.94 5.28
C ARG A 25 -1.37 7.85 5.84
N CYS A 26 -2.45 8.25 6.49
CA CYS A 26 -3.43 7.31 7.03
C CYS A 26 -4.83 7.58 6.49
N VAL A 27 -5.56 6.48 6.29
CA VAL A 27 -6.97 6.50 5.87
C VAL A 27 -7.79 5.88 6.99
N VAL A 28 -8.74 6.64 7.52
CA VAL A 28 -9.66 6.19 8.56
C VAL A 28 -10.98 5.79 7.92
N LEU A 29 -11.39 4.57 8.20
CA LEU A 29 -12.63 3.95 7.72
C LEU A 29 -13.43 3.47 8.93
N ARG A 30 -14.73 3.22 8.74
CA ARG A 30 -15.47 2.40 9.72
C ARG A 30 -14.93 0.98 9.72
N ALA A 31 -14.82 0.39 10.91
CA ALA A 31 -14.27 -0.96 11.09
C ALA A 31 -15.03 -2.02 10.28
N ASP A 32 -16.36 -1.93 10.21
CA ASP A 32 -17.18 -2.88 9.45
C ASP A 32 -16.97 -2.80 7.94
N LEU A 33 -16.69 -1.60 7.41
CA LEU A 33 -16.32 -1.42 6.00
C LEU A 33 -14.90 -1.94 5.74
N PHE A 34 -13.96 -1.63 6.63
CA PHE A 34 -12.60 -2.15 6.54
C PHE A 34 -12.59 -3.67 6.51
N ASP A 35 -13.32 -4.35 7.40
CA ASP A 35 -13.36 -5.81 7.44
C ASP A 35 -13.97 -6.42 6.16
N ARG A 36 -14.94 -5.75 5.54
CA ARG A 36 -15.50 -6.18 4.25
C ARG A 36 -14.47 -6.05 3.13
N TYR A 37 -13.80 -4.90 3.03
CA TYR A 37 -12.75 -4.70 2.04
C TYR A 37 -11.58 -5.66 2.26
N ARG A 38 -11.14 -5.83 3.51
CA ARG A 38 -10.07 -6.76 3.86
C ARG A 38 -10.40 -8.18 3.44
N LYS A 39 -11.61 -8.67 3.73
CA LYS A 39 -12.04 -10.00 3.27
C LYS A 39 -12.06 -10.11 1.74
N LEU A 40 -12.55 -9.08 1.05
CA LEU A 40 -12.48 -9.05 -0.40
C LEU A 40 -11.03 -9.14 -0.86
N PHE A 41 -10.12 -8.31 -0.36
CA PHE A 41 -8.70 -8.35 -0.72
C PHE A 41 -8.01 -9.67 -0.35
N ASP A 42 -8.30 -10.24 0.82
CA ASP A 42 -7.77 -11.55 1.25
C ASP A 42 -8.30 -12.70 0.36
N GLU A 43 -9.52 -12.56 -0.19
CA GLU A 43 -10.14 -13.54 -1.09
C GLU A 43 -9.84 -13.29 -2.59
N THR A 44 -9.50 -12.06 -2.99
CA THR A 44 -9.32 -11.65 -4.40
C THR A 44 -7.95 -11.14 -4.76
N LEU A 45 -6.97 -10.97 -3.86
CA LEU A 45 -5.58 -10.82 -4.27
C LEU A 45 -5.10 -12.19 -4.75
N PRO A 46 -5.06 -12.46 -6.06
CA PRO A 46 -4.41 -13.66 -6.53
C PRO A 46 -2.94 -13.47 -6.18
N SER A 47 -2.23 -14.54 -5.81
CA SER A 47 -0.79 -14.42 -5.52
C SER A 47 -0.01 -13.75 -6.65
N GLU A 48 -0.56 -13.75 -7.87
CA GLU A 48 -0.11 -13.05 -9.06
C GLU A 48 0.12 -11.54 -8.83
N VAL A 49 -0.80 -10.80 -8.19
CA VAL A 49 -0.64 -9.34 -7.98
C VAL A 49 0.50 -9.03 -7.00
N THR A 50 0.68 -9.87 -5.98
CA THR A 50 1.82 -9.76 -5.08
C THR A 50 3.14 -10.09 -5.77
N THR A 51 3.19 -11.06 -6.69
CA THR A 51 4.37 -11.32 -7.52
C THR A 51 4.67 -10.16 -8.47
N THR A 52 3.67 -9.57 -9.13
CA THR A 52 3.90 -8.44 -10.05
C THR A 52 4.49 -7.23 -9.33
N LEU A 53 3.99 -6.90 -8.14
CA LEU A 53 4.53 -5.78 -7.34
C LEU A 53 5.95 -6.07 -6.83
N VAL A 54 6.28 -7.32 -6.51
CA VAL A 54 7.64 -7.74 -6.15
C VAL A 54 8.56 -7.67 -7.38
N ASP A 55 8.11 -8.16 -8.54
CA ASP A 55 8.89 -8.13 -9.78
C ASP A 55 9.14 -6.69 -10.24
N GLU A 56 8.15 -5.80 -10.14
CA GLU A 56 8.29 -4.37 -10.46
C GLU A 56 9.31 -3.69 -9.52
N THR A 57 9.21 -3.95 -8.21
CA THR A 57 10.16 -3.36 -7.24
C THR A 57 11.58 -3.92 -7.38
N MET A 58 11.74 -5.20 -7.75
CA MET A 58 13.06 -5.77 -8.06
C MET A 58 13.63 -5.22 -9.37
N THR A 59 12.79 -5.02 -10.39
CA THR A 59 13.23 -4.45 -11.67
C THR A 59 13.69 -3.00 -11.52
N ASP A 60 12.97 -2.21 -10.73
CA ASP A 60 13.37 -0.82 -10.42
C ASP A 60 14.64 -0.77 -9.56
N ALA A 61 14.86 -1.73 -8.66
CA ALA A 61 16.10 -1.83 -7.89
C ALA A 61 17.29 -2.22 -8.78
N ASP A 62 17.13 -3.19 -9.67
CA ASP A 62 18.16 -3.60 -10.62
C ASP A 62 18.50 -2.49 -11.63
N ALA A 63 17.50 -1.74 -12.10
CA ALA A 63 17.69 -0.61 -13.02
C ALA A 63 18.48 0.54 -12.40
N ASN A 64 18.42 0.67 -11.07
CA ASN A 64 19.09 1.73 -10.31
C ASN A 64 20.29 1.23 -9.49
N ASP A 65 20.74 -0.02 -9.66
CA ASP A 65 21.92 -0.56 -8.99
C ASP A 65 23.20 -0.32 -9.83
N PRO A 66 24.05 0.67 -9.45
CA PRO A 66 25.29 0.97 -10.17
C PRO A 66 26.36 -0.13 -10.05
N LEU A 67 26.21 -1.10 -9.13
CA LEU A 67 27.14 -2.20 -8.91
C LEU A 67 26.78 -3.45 -9.72
N LEU A 68 25.54 -3.60 -10.18
CA LEU A 68 25.07 -4.74 -10.96
C LEU A 68 25.89 -4.95 -12.24
N ALA A 69 26.20 -3.86 -12.94
CA ALA A 69 27.05 -3.87 -14.15
C ALA A 69 28.51 -4.29 -13.86
N SER A 70 29.00 -4.05 -12.64
CA SER A 70 30.36 -4.45 -12.23
C SER A 70 30.44 -5.94 -11.88
N TYR A 71 29.39 -6.51 -11.29
CA TYR A 71 29.31 -7.94 -10.96
C TYR A 71 29.17 -8.84 -12.18
N GLN A 72 28.46 -8.40 -13.23
CA GLN A 72 28.34 -9.15 -14.48
C GLN A 72 29.67 -9.34 -15.20
N LYS A 73 30.65 -8.43 -15.01
CA LYS A 73 31.99 -8.54 -15.59
C LYS A 73 32.84 -9.66 -15.00
N TYR A 74 32.54 -10.11 -13.78
CA TYR A 74 33.25 -11.20 -13.11
C TYR A 74 32.66 -12.59 -13.39
N LYS A 75 31.61 -12.68 -14.21
CA LYS A 75 30.98 -13.96 -14.63
C LYS A 75 31.43 -14.46 -16.02
N SER A 76 32.42 -13.81 -16.65
CA SER A 76 33.06 -14.31 -17.88
C SER A 76 34.36 -15.05 -17.63
#